data_AF-A0A520A7F5-F1
#
_entry.id   AF-A0A520A7F5-F1
#
_cell.length_a   1.000
_cell.length_b   1.000
_cell.length_c   1.000
_cell.angle_alpha   90.00
_cell.angle_beta   90.00
_cell.angle_gamma   90.00
#
_symmetry.space_group_name_H-M   'P 1'
#
loop_
_entity.id
_entity.type
_entity.pdbx_description
1 polymer ?
#
loop_
_entity_poly.entity_id
_entity_poly.type
_entity_poly.pdbx_seq_one_letter_code
_entity_poly.pdbx_strand_id
1 'polypeptide(L)'
;ALELPKVKEELYLMDKDGWPVERKIELAAEPASILFHFRRNETETRYFPTIKYQNLRIEFMFKEAQIVSNKPAWLLLNDVLYFFDQDIEGKKLQPFLAKRYIAIPKSTEATYFEKFVAPLIEKHHVYAEGFEIKTEQYEAIPVVKVFYVDGGLSQIQLYFKYGEYIFPVENAHKVTVRLEKIADNYIFHRIKRSADWEKKQLNLLLALGLKKTSALFSNLEVTSADENPSYAAINWVNEHIETLEAAGFEIEQATGQKRFVFGASKIDLEVKESNDWFDINAVVWFGKYQIPFLSLKQHILHKRREFTLPDGEVAIIPEKWFSQYGSLFSLAEAGKNLKLKKHHIGLINDLAEDSLANITLERKLQRLNDFEDIA
;
A
#
# COMPACT_ATOMS: atom_id res chain seq x y z
N ALA A 1 13.66 -22.39 -2.69
CA ALA A 1 14.90 -23.03 -3.18
C ALA A 1 14.47 -24.14 -4.11
N LEU A 2 14.88 -24.10 -5.38
CA LEU A 2 14.71 -25.25 -6.26
C LEU A 2 15.55 -26.37 -5.69
N GLU A 3 14.92 -27.41 -5.16
CA GLU A 3 15.61 -28.67 -4.96
C GLU A 3 16.02 -29.13 -6.36
N LEU A 4 17.30 -28.93 -6.70
CA LEU A 4 17.97 -29.81 -7.65
C LEU A 4 17.52 -31.21 -7.27
N PRO A 5 16.92 -32.01 -8.18
CA PRO A 5 16.70 -33.38 -7.80
C PRO A 5 18.08 -33.88 -7.41
N LYS A 6 18.19 -34.30 -6.14
CA LYS A 6 19.35 -35.01 -5.63
C LYS A 6 19.34 -36.35 -6.35
N VAL A 7 19.59 -36.33 -7.67
CA VAL A 7 19.79 -37.55 -8.43
C VAL A 7 21.14 -38.03 -7.92
N LYS A 8 21.07 -38.90 -6.91
CA LYS A 8 22.22 -39.66 -6.41
C LYS A 8 22.69 -40.70 -7.42
N GLU A 9 21.95 -40.83 -8.52
CA GLU A 9 22.09 -41.87 -9.53
C GLU A 9 22.38 -41.25 -10.90
N GLU A 10 22.90 -42.07 -11.80
CA GLU A 10 23.29 -41.67 -13.14
C GLU A 10 22.03 -41.42 -14.00
N LEU A 11 22.00 -40.30 -14.73
CA LEU A 11 20.93 -40.01 -15.69
C LEU A 11 21.28 -40.64 -17.04
N TYR A 12 20.29 -41.23 -17.69
CA TYR A 12 20.43 -41.77 -19.04
C TYR A 12 19.28 -41.33 -19.94
N LEU A 13 19.58 -41.12 -21.23
CA LEU A 13 18.60 -40.94 -22.28
C LEU A 13 18.17 -42.32 -22.80
N MET A 14 16.86 -42.50 -22.94
CA MET A 14 16.27 -43.70 -23.53
C MET A 14 16.29 -43.59 -25.05
N ASP A 15 16.61 -44.70 -25.74
CA ASP A 15 16.55 -44.75 -27.20
C ASP A 15 15.10 -44.83 -27.73
N LYS A 16 14.96 -44.85 -29.06
CA LYS A 16 13.66 -44.98 -29.73
C LYS A 16 13.02 -46.36 -29.58
N ASP A 17 13.83 -47.38 -29.27
CA ASP A 17 13.41 -48.78 -29.12
C ASP A 17 13.06 -49.11 -27.65
N GLY A 18 13.18 -48.12 -26.75
CA GLY A 18 12.85 -48.23 -25.33
C GLY A 18 14.00 -48.67 -24.43
N TRP A 19 15.24 -48.69 -24.91
CA TRP A 19 16.41 -49.03 -24.12
C TRP A 19 16.79 -47.89 -23.17
N PRO A 20 16.73 -48.09 -21.84
CA PRO A 20 16.77 -46.99 -20.87
C PRO A 20 18.17 -46.41 -20.61
N VAL A 21 19.24 -47.02 -21.13
CA VAL A 21 20.65 -46.65 -20.83
C VAL A 21 21.48 -46.38 -22.09
N GLU A 22 20.86 -45.84 -23.14
CA GLU A 22 21.55 -45.58 -24.43
C GLU A 22 22.69 -44.57 -24.27
N ARG A 23 22.42 -43.42 -23.64
CA ARG A 23 23.40 -42.34 -23.47
C ARG A 23 23.36 -41.79 -22.07
N LYS A 24 24.52 -41.70 -21.43
CA LYS A 24 24.64 -41.06 -20.11
C LYS A 24 24.48 -39.55 -20.26
N ILE A 25 23.65 -38.96 -19.40
CA ILE A 25 23.44 -37.52 -19.30
C ILE A 25 24.18 -37.00 -18.07
N GLU A 26 24.98 -35.97 -18.24
CA GLU A 26 25.64 -35.24 -17.17
C GLU A 26 24.78 -34.05 -16.74
N LEU A 27 24.61 -33.86 -15.44
CA LEU A 27 23.98 -32.64 -14.92
C LEU A 27 25.04 -31.53 -14.84
N ALA A 28 24.72 -30.32 -15.30
CA ALA A 28 25.58 -29.17 -15.11
C ALA A 28 25.91 -28.98 -13.61
N ALA A 29 27.14 -28.61 -13.28
CA ALA A 29 27.57 -28.46 -11.88
C ALA A 29 27.06 -27.15 -11.24
N GLU A 30 26.81 -26.15 -12.07
CA GLU A 30 26.37 -24.81 -11.68
C GLU A 30 25.29 -24.29 -12.65
N PRO A 31 24.45 -23.32 -12.24
CA PRO A 31 23.45 -22.77 -13.13
C PRO A 31 24.07 -22.02 -14.32
N ALA A 32 23.50 -22.21 -15.50
CA ALA A 32 23.78 -21.37 -16.66
C ALA A 32 23.08 -20.00 -16.52
N SER A 33 23.75 -18.95 -16.99
CA SER A 33 23.18 -17.61 -17.06
C SER A 33 22.54 -17.36 -18.41
N ILE A 34 21.47 -16.55 -18.42
CA ILE A 34 20.77 -16.13 -19.63
C ILE A 34 20.66 -14.62 -19.74
N LEU A 35 20.89 -14.11 -20.94
CA LEU A 35 20.70 -12.72 -21.33
C LEU A 35 19.83 -12.63 -22.58
N PHE A 36 18.75 -11.87 -22.50
CA PHE A 36 17.90 -11.59 -23.66
C PHE A 36 18.36 -10.32 -24.37
N HIS A 37 18.50 -10.39 -25.69
CA HIS A 37 18.93 -9.28 -26.52
C HIS A 37 17.79 -8.78 -27.40
N PHE A 38 17.65 -7.47 -27.48
CA PHE A 38 16.83 -6.79 -28.48
C PHE A 38 17.70 -5.84 -29.29
N ARG A 39 17.62 -5.93 -30.62
CA ARG A 39 18.28 -4.99 -31.54
C ARG A 39 17.24 -4.43 -32.50
N ARG A 40 16.87 -3.17 -32.30
CA ARG A 40 15.91 -2.43 -33.11
C ARG A 40 16.63 -1.66 -34.22
N ASN A 41 16.12 -1.75 -35.43
CA ASN A 41 16.52 -0.94 -36.57
C ASN A 41 15.28 -0.29 -37.22
N GLU A 42 15.42 0.29 -38.40
CA GLU A 42 14.33 0.99 -39.09
C GLU A 42 13.17 0.08 -39.53
N THR A 43 13.41 -1.22 -39.71
CA THR A 43 12.44 -2.17 -40.29
C THR A 43 11.86 -3.13 -39.26
N GLU A 44 12.67 -3.61 -38.32
CA GLU A 44 12.29 -4.62 -37.35
C GLU A 44 13.07 -4.49 -36.03
N THR A 45 12.55 -5.14 -34.99
CA THR A 45 13.32 -5.47 -33.78
C THR A 45 13.65 -6.96 -33.77
N ARG A 46 14.94 -7.28 -33.65
CA ARG A 46 15.42 -8.66 -33.51
C ARG A 46 15.56 -9.04 -32.04
N TYR A 47 14.86 -10.09 -31.63
CA TYR A 47 14.88 -10.65 -30.29
C TYR A 47 15.58 -12.01 -30.26
N PHE A 48 16.55 -12.23 -29.38
CA PHE A 48 17.24 -13.51 -29.21
C PHE A 48 17.91 -13.66 -27.83
N PRO A 49 18.02 -14.88 -27.28
CA PRO A 49 18.76 -15.13 -26.04
C PRO A 49 20.22 -15.55 -26.30
N THR A 50 21.07 -15.28 -25.32
CA THR A 50 22.41 -15.86 -25.17
C THR A 50 22.48 -16.60 -23.85
N ILE A 51 23.07 -17.80 -23.87
CA ILE A 51 23.28 -18.63 -22.67
C ILE A 51 24.79 -18.76 -22.42
N LYS A 52 25.21 -18.63 -21.17
CA LYS A 52 26.58 -18.92 -20.74
C LYS A 52 26.60 -19.94 -19.60
N TYR A 53 27.55 -20.86 -19.65
CA TYR A 53 27.87 -21.80 -18.59
C TYR A 53 29.36 -21.68 -18.27
N GLN A 54 29.76 -21.58 -17.00
CA GLN A 54 31.16 -21.34 -16.62
C GLN A 54 31.79 -20.15 -17.34
N ASN A 55 31.03 -19.04 -17.48
CA ASN A 55 31.37 -17.84 -18.25
C ASN A 55 31.62 -18.03 -19.76
N LEU A 56 31.50 -19.26 -20.28
CA LEU A 56 31.62 -19.56 -21.70
C LEU A 56 30.24 -19.57 -22.36
N ARG A 57 30.14 -18.95 -23.54
CA ARG A 57 28.91 -18.97 -24.31
C ARG A 57 28.67 -20.37 -24.87
N ILE A 58 27.48 -20.92 -24.66
CA ILE A 58 27.07 -22.18 -25.29
C ILE A 58 26.29 -21.91 -26.57
N GLU A 59 26.63 -22.63 -27.64
CA GLU A 59 25.88 -22.63 -28.89
C GLU A 59 24.83 -23.74 -28.84
N PHE A 60 23.58 -23.36 -28.58
CA PHE A 60 22.47 -24.33 -28.48
C PHE A 60 21.56 -24.32 -29.73
N MET A 61 21.60 -23.25 -30.52
CA MET A 61 20.78 -23.09 -31.71
C MET A 61 21.25 -24.03 -32.81
N PHE A 62 20.34 -24.79 -33.44
CA PHE A 62 20.65 -25.77 -34.48
C PHE A 62 21.62 -26.89 -34.04
N LYS A 63 21.68 -27.17 -32.74
CA LYS A 63 22.53 -28.22 -32.14
C LYS A 63 21.72 -29.33 -31.48
N GLU A 64 20.52 -29.59 -32.01
CA GLU A 64 19.59 -30.61 -31.49
C GLU A 64 19.28 -30.49 -29.99
N ALA A 65 19.44 -29.27 -29.44
CA ALA A 65 19.16 -29.01 -28.04
C ALA A 65 17.68 -29.21 -27.75
N GLN A 66 17.36 -29.73 -26.56
CA GLN A 66 16.00 -30.08 -26.17
C GLN A 66 15.61 -29.40 -24.86
N ILE A 67 14.39 -28.87 -24.80
CA ILE A 67 13.80 -28.38 -23.55
C ILE A 67 13.14 -29.57 -22.86
N VAL A 68 13.75 -30.05 -21.78
CA VAL A 68 13.31 -31.24 -21.03
C VAL A 68 12.23 -30.88 -20.00
N SER A 69 12.32 -29.67 -19.43
CA SER A 69 11.32 -29.14 -18.50
C SER A 69 11.00 -27.68 -18.85
N ASN A 70 9.75 -27.28 -18.65
CA ASN A 70 9.32 -25.90 -18.90
C ASN A 70 9.44 -24.99 -17.66
N LYS A 71 9.13 -25.49 -16.46
CA LYS A 71 9.18 -24.73 -15.19
C LYS A 71 9.62 -25.65 -14.06
N PRO A 72 10.87 -25.54 -13.56
CA PRO A 72 11.97 -24.70 -14.09
C PRO A 72 12.38 -25.12 -15.51
N ALA A 73 12.94 -24.20 -16.31
CA ALA A 73 13.46 -24.57 -17.62
C ALA A 73 14.73 -25.40 -17.51
N TRP A 74 14.76 -26.57 -18.17
CA TRP A 74 15.96 -27.39 -18.31
C TRP A 74 16.27 -27.63 -19.78
N LEU A 75 17.54 -27.47 -20.16
CA LEU A 75 18.03 -27.58 -21.54
C LEU A 75 19.03 -28.73 -21.63
N LEU A 76 18.73 -29.75 -22.42
CA LEU A 76 19.66 -30.82 -22.78
C LEU A 76 20.42 -30.41 -24.05
N LEU A 77 21.75 -30.41 -23.98
CA LEU A 77 22.63 -30.13 -25.11
C LEU A 77 23.93 -30.92 -24.96
N ASN A 78 24.30 -31.71 -25.98
CA ASN A 78 25.52 -32.54 -26.00
C ASN A 78 25.69 -33.39 -24.72
N ASP A 79 24.66 -34.16 -24.36
CA ASP A 79 24.62 -35.00 -23.15
C ASP A 79 24.71 -34.24 -21.82
N VAL A 80 24.70 -32.90 -21.84
CA VAL A 80 24.69 -32.09 -20.62
C VAL A 80 23.31 -31.47 -20.41
N LEU A 81 22.76 -31.65 -19.21
CA LEU A 81 21.51 -31.07 -18.77
C LEU A 81 21.76 -29.79 -17.97
N TYR A 82 21.46 -28.65 -18.58
CA TYR A 82 21.63 -27.32 -18.00
C TYR A 82 20.36 -26.85 -17.29
N PHE A 83 20.54 -26.25 -16.11
CA PHE A 83 19.53 -25.46 -15.40
C PHE A 83 20.00 -24.00 -15.30
N PHE A 84 19.09 -23.07 -14.97
CA PHE A 84 19.37 -21.62 -15.06
C PHE A 84 19.38 -20.91 -13.70
N ASP A 85 20.10 -19.79 -13.64
CA ASP A 85 20.17 -18.89 -12.47
C ASP A 85 18.91 -18.05 -12.27
N GLN A 86 18.12 -17.88 -13.33
CA GLN A 86 16.85 -17.16 -13.36
C GLN A 86 15.68 -18.14 -13.52
N ASP A 87 14.52 -17.80 -12.95
CA ASP A 87 13.27 -18.55 -13.13
C ASP A 87 12.67 -18.28 -14.52
N ILE A 88 13.28 -18.91 -15.54
CA ILE A 88 12.86 -18.83 -16.94
C ILE A 88 11.92 -19.99 -17.29
N GLU A 89 10.97 -19.71 -18.19
CA GLU A 89 10.11 -20.73 -18.81
C GLU A 89 10.77 -21.29 -20.08
N GLY A 90 10.89 -22.61 -20.20
CA GLY A 90 11.52 -23.28 -21.34
C GLY A 90 10.88 -22.92 -22.70
N LYS A 91 9.57 -22.65 -22.71
CA LYS A 91 8.83 -22.13 -23.87
C LYS A 91 9.42 -20.82 -24.45
N LYS A 92 10.11 -20.00 -23.66
CA LYS A 92 10.80 -18.80 -24.15
C LYS A 92 12.05 -19.13 -24.97
N LEU A 93 12.68 -20.29 -24.74
CA LEU A 93 13.87 -20.75 -25.46
C LEU A 93 13.52 -21.60 -26.68
N GLN A 94 12.39 -22.30 -26.63
CA GLN A 94 11.96 -23.26 -27.66
C GLN A 94 12.02 -22.72 -29.10
N PRO A 95 11.61 -21.47 -29.41
CA PRO A 95 11.73 -20.93 -30.77
C PRO A 95 13.17 -20.85 -31.28
N PHE A 96 14.13 -20.68 -30.38
CA PHE A 96 15.54 -20.45 -30.69
C PHE A 96 16.34 -21.73 -30.89
N LEU A 97 15.76 -22.90 -30.60
CA LEU A 97 16.38 -24.19 -30.94
C LEU A 97 16.57 -24.31 -32.46
N ALA A 98 15.66 -23.72 -33.25
CA ALA A 98 15.65 -23.76 -34.71
C ALA A 98 15.68 -22.37 -35.38
N LYS A 99 15.88 -21.28 -34.61
CA LYS A 99 15.94 -19.91 -35.13
C LYS A 99 17.04 -19.12 -34.44
N ARG A 100 17.73 -18.25 -35.20
CA ARG A 100 18.74 -17.33 -34.63
C ARG A 100 18.11 -16.19 -33.84
N TYR A 101 16.96 -15.71 -34.29
CA TYR A 101 16.23 -14.61 -33.66
C TYR A 101 14.74 -14.66 -34.06
N ILE A 102 13.92 -13.91 -33.33
CA ILE A 102 12.54 -13.59 -33.70
C ILE A 102 12.54 -12.16 -34.24
N ALA A 103 12.02 -11.97 -35.45
CA ALA A 103 11.78 -10.67 -36.05
C ALA A 103 10.44 -10.11 -35.56
N ILE A 104 10.45 -8.89 -35.02
CA ILE A 104 9.26 -8.16 -34.58
C ILE A 104 9.09 -6.98 -35.57
N PRO A 105 8.11 -7.05 -36.48
CA PRO A 105 7.87 -5.98 -37.44
C PRO A 105 7.48 -4.66 -36.75
N LYS A 106 7.91 -3.52 -37.32
CA LYS A 106 7.60 -2.18 -36.80
C LYS A 106 6.10 -1.92 -36.60
N SER A 107 5.24 -2.52 -37.44
CA SER A 107 3.78 -2.42 -37.31
C SER A 107 3.21 -3.03 -36.01
N THR A 108 3.91 -3.99 -35.42
CA THR A 108 3.49 -4.71 -34.20
C THR A 108 4.36 -4.40 -32.98
N GLU A 109 5.38 -3.54 -33.15
CA GLU A 109 6.41 -3.31 -32.13
C GLU A 109 5.83 -2.78 -30.82
N ALA A 110 4.90 -1.81 -30.88
CA ALA A 110 4.32 -1.18 -29.71
C ALA A 110 3.60 -2.20 -28.81
N THR A 111 2.71 -3.00 -29.40
CA THR A 111 1.97 -4.04 -28.68
C THR A 111 2.90 -5.13 -28.16
N TYR A 112 3.94 -5.49 -28.92
CA TYR A 112 4.92 -6.49 -28.49
C TYR A 112 5.77 -5.98 -27.32
N PHE A 113 6.17 -4.71 -27.37
CA PHE A 113 6.97 -4.07 -26.32
C PHE A 113 6.19 -4.01 -25.01
N GLU A 114 4.93 -3.60 -25.07
CA GLU A 114 4.06 -3.53 -23.90
C GLU A 114 3.73 -4.93 -23.34
N LYS A 115 3.30 -5.89 -24.18
CA LYS A 115 2.78 -7.17 -23.71
C LYS A 115 3.85 -8.23 -23.44
N PHE A 116 5.02 -8.14 -24.07
CA PHE A 116 6.07 -9.15 -23.95
C PHE A 116 7.38 -8.59 -23.41
N VAL A 117 7.90 -7.49 -23.97
CA VAL A 117 9.23 -6.98 -23.61
C VAL A 117 9.24 -6.38 -22.20
N ALA A 118 8.24 -5.56 -21.84
CA ALA A 118 8.15 -4.99 -20.49
C ALA A 118 8.09 -6.08 -19.40
N PRO A 119 7.19 -7.09 -19.46
CA PRO A 119 7.20 -8.20 -18.50
C PRO A 119 8.50 -9.03 -18.52
N LEU A 120 9.22 -9.07 -19.65
CA LEU A 120 10.51 -9.74 -19.74
C LEU A 120 11.59 -8.97 -18.98
N ILE A 121 11.64 -7.64 -19.13
CA ILE A 121 12.58 -6.74 -18.43
C ILE A 121 12.33 -6.74 -16.91
N GLU A 122 11.08 -6.91 -16.47
CA GLU A 122 10.74 -7.03 -15.03
C GLU A 122 11.40 -8.23 -14.37
N LYS A 123 11.51 -9.35 -15.10
CA LYS A 123 11.88 -10.66 -14.54
C LYS A 123 13.29 -11.12 -14.89
N HIS A 124 13.86 -10.62 -15.99
CA HIS A 124 15.10 -11.16 -16.55
C HIS A 124 16.09 -10.08 -16.92
N HIS A 125 17.35 -10.49 -17.11
CA HIS A 125 18.38 -9.64 -17.65
C HIS A 125 18.15 -9.41 -19.15
N VAL A 126 18.09 -8.14 -19.55
CA VAL A 126 17.85 -7.70 -20.93
C VAL A 126 18.94 -6.72 -21.34
N TYR A 127 19.48 -6.94 -22.53
CA TYR A 127 20.31 -5.99 -23.26
C TYR A 127 19.51 -5.45 -24.44
N ALA A 128 19.48 -4.14 -24.59
CA ALA A 128 18.76 -3.48 -25.66
C ALA A 128 19.67 -2.55 -26.47
N GLU A 129 19.46 -2.54 -27.77
CA GLU A 129 20.06 -1.62 -28.73
C GLU A 129 18.93 -1.07 -29.60
N GLY A 130 18.84 0.26 -29.74
CA GLY A 130 17.77 0.94 -30.49
C GLY A 130 16.49 1.27 -29.68
N PHE A 131 16.51 1.04 -28.37
CA PHE A 131 15.60 1.65 -27.38
C PHE A 131 16.29 1.71 -26.01
N GLU A 132 15.75 2.50 -25.08
CA GLU A 132 16.38 2.75 -23.78
C GLU A 132 15.69 1.96 -22.66
N ILE A 133 16.49 1.44 -21.72
CA ILE A 133 16.00 0.87 -20.45
C ILE A 133 16.58 1.69 -19.31
N LYS A 134 15.79 2.57 -18.71
CA LYS A 134 16.21 3.42 -17.59
C LYS A 134 15.90 2.71 -16.28
N THR A 135 16.92 2.35 -15.51
CA THR A 135 16.69 1.82 -14.16
C THR A 135 16.58 2.97 -13.18
N GLU A 136 15.44 3.04 -12.50
CA GLU A 136 15.10 4.13 -11.61
C GLU A 136 14.87 3.61 -10.19
N GLN A 137 15.27 4.42 -9.21
CA GLN A 137 15.11 4.12 -7.80
C GLN A 137 14.66 5.39 -7.11
N TYR A 138 13.57 5.27 -6.35
CA TYR A 138 12.93 6.37 -5.64
C TYR A 138 12.82 6.04 -4.16
N GLU A 139 12.76 7.08 -3.33
CA GLU A 139 12.22 6.96 -1.99
C GLU A 139 10.70 6.81 -2.12
N ALA A 140 10.16 5.76 -1.51
CA ALA A 140 8.76 5.40 -1.64
C ALA A 140 7.94 6.10 -0.56
N ILE A 141 6.79 6.65 -0.95
CA ILE A 141 5.85 7.31 -0.03
C ILE A 141 4.58 6.45 0.04
N PRO A 142 4.19 5.95 1.23
CA PRO A 142 2.93 5.26 1.40
C PRO A 142 1.79 6.27 1.49
N VAL A 143 0.69 6.00 0.78
CA VAL A 143 -0.45 6.91 0.72
C VAL A 143 -1.72 6.19 1.12
N VAL A 144 -2.42 6.76 2.09
CA VAL A 144 -3.74 6.33 2.55
C VAL A 144 -4.78 7.23 1.91
N LYS A 145 -5.61 6.65 1.04
CA LYS A 145 -6.69 7.36 0.37
C LYS A 145 -8.05 6.94 0.90
N VAL A 146 -8.81 7.91 1.40
CA VAL A 146 -10.14 7.69 1.97
C VAL A 146 -11.21 7.86 0.89
N PHE A 147 -12.06 6.85 0.76
CA PHE A 147 -13.25 6.84 -0.11
C PHE A 147 -14.50 6.96 0.76
N TYR A 148 -15.06 8.17 0.83
CA TYR A 148 -16.32 8.42 1.53
C TYR A 148 -17.51 7.94 0.69
N VAL A 149 -18.41 7.18 1.31
CA VAL A 149 -19.68 6.77 0.74
C VAL A 149 -20.82 7.20 1.66
N ASP A 150 -21.68 8.10 1.20
CA ASP A 150 -22.82 8.60 1.98
C ASP A 150 -23.84 7.49 2.22
N GLY A 151 -24.14 7.19 3.49
CA GLY A 151 -25.04 6.11 3.88
C GLY A 151 -24.49 4.69 3.62
N GLY A 152 -23.21 4.56 3.25
CA GLY A 152 -22.58 3.29 2.90
C GLY A 152 -21.32 3.00 3.72
N LEU A 153 -20.65 1.91 3.37
CA LEU A 153 -19.34 1.57 3.95
C LEU A 153 -18.24 2.35 3.24
N SER A 154 -17.66 3.32 3.96
CA SER A 154 -16.47 4.03 3.49
C SER A 154 -15.23 3.15 3.61
N GLN A 155 -14.31 3.29 2.65
CA GLN A 155 -13.15 2.42 2.52
C GLN A 155 -11.86 3.23 2.49
N ILE A 156 -10.76 2.57 2.85
CA ILE A 156 -9.41 3.11 2.78
C ILE A 156 -8.63 2.31 1.73
N GLN A 157 -7.92 2.99 0.83
CA GLN A 157 -6.99 2.35 -0.10
C GLN A 157 -5.57 2.74 0.27
N LEU A 158 -4.70 1.74 0.43
CA LEU A 158 -3.26 1.97 0.49
C LEU A 158 -2.67 1.86 -0.91
N TYR A 159 -1.77 2.77 -1.25
CA TYR A 159 -0.92 2.65 -2.44
C TYR A 159 0.44 3.31 -2.17
N PHE A 160 1.40 3.11 -3.07
CA PHE A 160 2.76 3.62 -2.92
C PHE A 160 3.15 4.51 -4.10
N LYS A 161 3.67 5.70 -3.80
CA LYS A 161 4.27 6.61 -4.77
C LYS A 161 5.78 6.34 -4.85
N TYR A 162 6.30 6.23 -6.07
CA TYR A 162 7.72 6.14 -6.39
C TYR A 162 8.01 7.20 -7.46
N GLY A 163 8.38 8.41 -7.04
CA GLY A 163 8.36 9.57 -7.94
C GLY A 163 6.95 9.79 -8.49
N GLU A 164 6.81 9.85 -9.81
CA GLU A 164 5.52 10.04 -10.51
C GLU A 164 4.69 8.74 -10.60
N TYR A 165 5.27 7.59 -10.25
CA TYR A 165 4.61 6.30 -10.41
C TYR A 165 3.80 5.91 -9.18
N ILE A 166 2.56 5.45 -9.41
CA ILE A 166 1.66 4.95 -8.38
C ILE A 166 1.50 3.43 -8.53
N PHE A 167 1.67 2.72 -7.42
CA PHE A 167 1.50 1.26 -7.37
C PHE A 167 0.53 0.84 -6.26
N PRO A 168 -0.46 -0.01 -6.57
CA PRO A 168 -1.34 -0.57 -5.56
C PRO A 168 -0.65 -1.72 -4.80
N VAL A 169 -1.22 -2.11 -3.67
CA VAL A 169 -0.63 -3.12 -2.77
C VAL A 169 -0.58 -4.53 -3.38
N GLU A 170 -1.50 -4.91 -4.28
CA GLU A 170 -1.56 -6.31 -4.78
C GLU A 170 -0.33 -6.68 -5.62
N ASN A 171 0.29 -5.70 -6.26
CA ASN A 171 1.36 -5.91 -7.23
C ASN A 171 2.74 -5.79 -6.56
N ALA A 172 3.03 -6.61 -5.55
CA ALA A 172 4.30 -6.60 -4.79
C ALA A 172 5.51 -7.12 -5.60
N HIS A 173 5.64 -6.70 -6.85
CA HIS A 173 6.81 -6.99 -7.68
C HIS A 173 7.98 -6.10 -7.25
N LYS A 174 9.18 -6.70 -7.15
CA LYS A 174 10.43 -5.97 -6.85
C LYS A 174 10.81 -4.98 -7.95
N VAL A 175 10.32 -5.19 -9.17
CA VAL A 175 10.55 -4.34 -10.32
C VAL A 175 9.25 -4.24 -11.10
N THR A 176 8.91 -3.04 -11.54
CA THR A 176 7.82 -2.82 -12.49
C THR A 176 8.34 -1.99 -13.65
N VAL A 177 7.90 -2.30 -14.87
CA VAL A 177 8.34 -1.59 -16.07
C VAL A 177 7.19 -0.80 -16.68
N ARG A 178 7.42 0.50 -16.93
CA ARG A 178 6.50 1.37 -17.67
C ARG A 178 7.11 1.71 -19.02
N LEU A 179 6.30 1.59 -20.07
CA LEU A 179 6.70 1.93 -21.43
C LEU A 179 6.26 3.37 -21.73
N GLU A 180 7.21 4.20 -22.12
CA GLU A 180 6.97 5.51 -22.70
C GLU A 180 7.41 5.50 -24.17
N LYS A 181 6.65 6.16 -25.04
CA LYS A 181 7.02 6.38 -26.43
C LYS A 181 7.10 7.88 -26.68
N ILE A 182 8.30 8.36 -27.04
CA ILE A 182 8.53 9.75 -27.44
C ILE A 182 8.94 9.73 -28.91
N ALA A 183 8.06 10.24 -29.78
CA ALA A 183 8.21 10.14 -31.23
C ALA A 183 8.42 8.68 -31.70
N ASP A 184 9.60 8.34 -32.23
CA ASP A 184 9.95 6.98 -32.66
C ASP A 184 10.88 6.25 -31.67
N ASN A 185 11.17 6.84 -30.50
CA ASN A 185 11.98 6.22 -29.46
C ASN A 185 11.11 5.61 -28.36
N TYR A 186 11.55 4.48 -27.81
CA TYR A 186 10.92 3.80 -26.70
C TYR A 186 11.82 3.86 -25.47
N ILE A 187 11.23 4.19 -24.34
CA ILE A 187 11.90 4.23 -23.04
C ILE A 187 11.15 3.28 -22.11
N PHE A 188 11.86 2.26 -21.63
CA PHE A 188 11.37 1.36 -20.59
C PHE A 188 11.89 1.87 -19.26
N HIS A 189 11.02 2.52 -18.49
CA HIS A 189 11.29 2.90 -17.12
C HIS A 189 11.19 1.66 -16.26
N ARG A 190 12.32 1.22 -15.71
CA ARG A 190 12.45 0.04 -14.86
C ARG A 190 12.54 0.50 -13.42
N ILE A 191 11.40 0.59 -12.76
CA ILE A 191 11.26 1.08 -11.38
C ILE A 191 11.61 -0.05 -10.42
N LYS A 192 12.64 0.15 -9.59
CA LYS A 192 12.93 -0.74 -8.46
C LYS A 192 12.03 -0.41 -7.28
N ARG A 193 11.36 -1.43 -6.73
CA ARG A 193 10.41 -1.33 -5.63
C ARG A 193 10.85 -2.17 -4.45
N SER A 194 10.52 -1.71 -3.25
CA SER A 194 10.83 -2.40 -2.00
C SER A 194 9.61 -3.16 -1.49
N ALA A 195 9.36 -4.36 -2.02
CA ALA A 195 8.23 -5.19 -1.64
C ALA A 195 8.18 -5.50 -0.12
N ASP A 196 9.35 -5.65 0.51
CA ASP A 196 9.45 -5.89 1.96
C ASP A 196 9.04 -4.67 2.79
N TRP A 197 9.40 -3.46 2.33
CA TRP A 197 8.97 -2.22 2.98
C TRP A 197 7.47 -1.97 2.77
N GLU A 198 6.96 -2.15 1.55
CA GLU A 198 5.52 -2.03 1.23
C GLU A 198 4.68 -2.96 2.12
N LYS A 199 5.15 -4.20 2.29
CA LYS A 199 4.50 -5.18 3.18
C LYS A 199 4.49 -4.74 4.64
N LYS A 200 5.56 -4.10 5.13
CA LYS A 200 5.61 -3.54 6.49
C LYS A 200 4.57 -2.43 6.69
N GLN A 201 4.43 -1.54 5.71
CA GLN A 201 3.44 -0.45 5.78
C GLN A 201 2.01 -1.00 5.82
N LEU A 202 1.70 -1.99 4.99
CA LEU A 202 0.40 -2.65 5.05
C LEU A 202 0.15 -3.31 6.42
N ASN A 203 1.15 -4.03 6.96
CA ASN A 203 1.02 -4.69 8.25
C ASN A 203 0.82 -3.70 9.41
N LEU A 204 1.40 -2.50 9.33
CA LEU A 204 1.14 -1.43 10.30
C LEU A 204 -0.35 -1.06 10.30
N LEU A 205 -0.93 -0.80 9.12
CA LEU A 205 -2.36 -0.45 9.02
C LEU A 205 -3.27 -1.58 9.54
N LEU A 206 -2.93 -2.83 9.27
CA LEU A 206 -3.68 -3.99 9.79
C LEU A 206 -3.58 -4.11 11.32
N ALA A 207 -2.40 -3.83 11.90
CA ALA A 207 -2.20 -3.82 13.34
C ALA A 207 -2.99 -2.70 14.03
N LEU A 208 -3.22 -1.59 13.34
CA LEU A 208 -4.06 -0.47 13.78
C LEU A 208 -5.58 -0.73 13.58
N GLY A 209 -5.99 -1.96 13.24
CA GLY A 209 -7.39 -2.38 13.24
C GLY A 209 -8.09 -2.38 11.88
N LEU A 210 -7.39 -2.07 10.79
CA LEU A 210 -7.94 -2.24 9.44
C LEU A 210 -7.96 -3.71 9.01
N LYS A 211 -8.93 -4.06 8.18
CA LYS A 211 -9.04 -5.40 7.57
C LYS A 211 -9.15 -5.30 6.07
N LYS A 212 -8.61 -6.30 5.37
CA LYS A 212 -8.80 -6.43 3.93
C LYS A 212 -10.22 -6.89 3.64
N THR A 213 -10.90 -6.21 2.72
CA THR A 213 -12.24 -6.63 2.24
C THR A 213 -12.16 -7.89 1.39
N SER A 214 -11.06 -8.08 0.64
CA SER A 214 -10.87 -9.22 -0.26
C SER A 214 -9.39 -9.52 -0.48
N ALA A 215 -9.08 -10.73 -0.91
CA ALA A 215 -7.75 -11.08 -1.43
C ALA A 215 -7.44 -10.38 -2.77
N LEU A 216 -8.48 -9.92 -3.49
CA LEU A 216 -8.37 -9.35 -4.84
C LEU A 216 -8.38 -7.80 -4.88
N PHE A 217 -8.79 -7.14 -3.79
CA PHE A 217 -8.92 -5.69 -3.74
C PHE A 217 -8.14 -5.13 -2.55
N SER A 218 -7.36 -4.07 -2.78
CA SER A 218 -6.58 -3.32 -1.77
C SER A 218 -7.41 -2.43 -0.87
N ASN A 219 -8.74 -2.57 -0.91
CA ASN A 219 -9.61 -1.81 -0.05
C ASN A 219 -9.54 -2.40 1.36
N LEU A 220 -9.34 -1.49 2.29
CA LEU A 220 -9.27 -1.71 3.71
C LEU A 220 -10.51 -1.12 4.35
N GLU A 221 -11.08 -1.85 5.29
CA GLU A 221 -12.24 -1.46 6.06
C GLU A 221 -11.90 -1.38 7.53
N VAL A 222 -12.54 -0.43 8.20
CA VAL A 222 -12.40 -0.27 9.65
C VAL A 222 -13.31 -1.30 10.31
N THR A 223 -12.76 -2.07 11.25
CA THR A 223 -13.57 -2.93 12.11
C THR A 223 -14.19 -2.09 13.22
N SER A 224 -15.09 -1.15 12.90
CA SER A 224 -15.74 -0.32 13.91
C SER A 224 -17.14 -0.81 14.24
N ALA A 225 -17.51 -0.73 15.51
CA ALA A 225 -18.89 -0.80 15.99
C ALA A 225 -19.65 0.54 15.85
N ASP A 226 -19.08 1.51 15.13
CA ASP A 226 -19.66 2.84 14.91
C ASP A 226 -21.06 2.70 14.29
N GLU A 227 -22.05 3.40 14.87
CA GLU A 227 -23.44 3.37 14.40
C GLU A 227 -23.58 3.83 12.93
N ASN A 228 -22.62 4.62 12.41
CA ASN A 228 -22.60 5.05 11.02
C ASN A 228 -21.33 4.62 10.27
N PRO A 229 -21.41 3.60 9.40
CA PRO A 229 -20.26 3.09 8.63
C PRO A 229 -19.70 4.10 7.62
N SER A 230 -20.44 5.17 7.30
CA SER A 230 -20.02 6.20 6.33
C SER A 230 -18.83 7.01 6.85
N TYR A 231 -18.72 7.22 8.16
CA TYR A 231 -17.65 8.04 8.75
C TYR A 231 -16.52 7.20 9.36
N ALA A 232 -16.68 5.88 9.44
CA ALA A 232 -15.72 4.99 10.08
C ALA A 232 -14.29 5.18 9.56
N ALA A 233 -14.11 5.24 8.24
CA ALA A 233 -12.80 5.45 7.61
C ALA A 233 -12.18 6.83 7.97
N ILE A 234 -12.99 7.89 8.00
CA ILE A 234 -12.53 9.25 8.33
C ILE A 234 -12.12 9.32 9.80
N ASN A 235 -12.94 8.77 10.70
CA ASN A 235 -12.65 8.71 12.13
C ASN A 235 -11.38 7.94 12.40
N TRP A 236 -11.22 6.77 11.79
CA TRP A 236 -10.01 5.95 11.94
C TRP A 236 -8.75 6.70 11.52
N VAL A 237 -8.80 7.42 10.39
CA VAL A 237 -7.68 8.26 9.93
C VAL A 237 -7.38 9.36 10.96
N ASN A 238 -8.40 10.05 11.46
CA ASN A 238 -8.22 11.13 12.46
C ASN A 238 -7.66 10.62 13.79
N GLU A 239 -8.10 9.45 14.24
CA GLU A 239 -7.61 8.80 15.46
C GLU A 239 -6.12 8.40 15.35
N HIS A 240 -5.68 7.99 14.16
CA HIS A 240 -4.32 7.48 13.92
C HIS A 240 -3.41 8.46 13.19
N ILE A 241 -3.85 9.70 12.93
CA ILE A 241 -3.17 10.64 12.03
C ILE A 241 -1.72 10.90 12.44
N GLU A 242 -1.46 11.10 13.73
CA GLU A 242 -0.12 11.37 14.26
C GLU A 242 0.82 10.15 14.05
N THR A 243 0.28 8.93 14.16
CA THR A 243 1.04 7.69 13.92
C THR A 243 1.31 7.48 12.43
N LEU A 244 0.34 7.81 11.57
CA LEU A 244 0.48 7.73 10.12
C LEU A 244 1.53 8.73 9.62
N GLU A 245 1.46 9.98 10.06
CA GLU A 245 2.43 11.02 9.72
C GLU A 245 3.85 10.64 10.20
N ALA A 246 3.98 10.14 11.42
CA ALA A 246 5.28 9.69 11.96
C ALA A 246 5.87 8.50 11.18
N ALA A 247 5.02 7.64 10.61
CA ALA A 247 5.43 6.55 9.73
C ALA A 247 5.63 6.98 8.25
N GLY A 248 5.45 8.27 7.95
CA GLY A 248 5.68 8.86 6.63
C GLY A 248 4.50 8.71 5.65
N PHE A 249 3.29 8.40 6.13
CA PHE A 249 2.12 8.30 5.27
C PHE A 249 1.63 9.68 4.82
N GLU A 250 1.32 9.78 3.53
CA GLU A 250 0.46 10.86 3.03
C GLU A 250 -1.00 10.45 3.13
N ILE A 251 -1.85 11.39 3.51
CA ILE A 251 -3.30 11.18 3.60
C ILE A 251 -3.98 11.93 2.47
N GLU A 252 -4.79 11.21 1.69
CA GLU A 252 -5.57 11.75 0.60
C GLU A 252 -7.04 11.46 0.76
N GLN A 253 -7.87 12.32 0.18
CA GLN A 253 -9.28 12.07 -0.01
C GLN A 253 -9.57 11.76 -1.48
N ALA A 254 -10.46 10.80 -1.72
CA ALA A 254 -11.11 10.70 -3.01
C ALA A 254 -11.92 11.97 -3.32
N THR A 255 -11.89 12.39 -4.59
CA THR A 255 -12.68 13.52 -5.06
C THR A 255 -14.17 13.22 -4.85
N GLY A 256 -14.89 14.17 -4.26
CA GLY A 256 -16.30 14.04 -3.95
C GLY A 256 -16.95 15.39 -3.69
N GLN A 257 -18.24 15.38 -3.37
CA GLN A 257 -19.00 16.59 -3.08
C GLN A 257 -18.58 17.25 -1.75
N LYS A 258 -18.17 16.44 -0.77
CA LYS A 258 -17.70 16.89 0.54
C LYS A 258 -16.19 16.79 0.62
N ARG A 259 -15.56 17.77 1.25
CA ARG A 259 -14.14 17.79 1.56
C ARG A 259 -13.99 17.73 3.07
N PHE A 260 -13.51 16.61 3.59
CA PHE A 260 -13.35 16.37 5.02
C PHE A 260 -11.99 16.84 5.51
N VAL A 261 -11.95 17.26 6.77
CA VAL A 261 -10.69 17.54 7.45
C VAL A 261 -10.12 16.26 8.02
N PHE A 262 -8.86 16.00 7.67
CA PHE A 262 -8.05 14.99 8.34
C PHE A 262 -7.13 15.65 9.36
N GLY A 263 -7.25 15.21 10.61
CA GLY A 263 -6.49 15.77 11.72
C GLY A 263 -6.99 15.26 13.06
N ALA A 264 -6.12 15.31 14.07
CA ALA A 264 -6.45 14.86 15.40
C ALA A 264 -7.56 15.77 15.97
N SER A 265 -8.58 15.14 16.53
CA SER A 265 -9.64 15.84 17.25
C SER A 265 -9.26 15.96 18.73
N LYS A 266 -9.15 17.19 19.24
CA LYS A 266 -8.80 17.45 20.64
C LYS A 266 -9.82 18.39 21.27
N ILE A 267 -10.09 18.24 22.55
CA ILE A 267 -10.88 19.17 23.36
C ILE A 267 -10.01 19.61 24.52
N ASP A 268 -10.01 20.92 24.76
CA ASP A 268 -9.41 21.55 25.93
C ASP A 268 -10.53 22.25 26.67
N LEU A 269 -10.62 21.96 27.97
CA LEU A 269 -11.73 22.36 28.80
C LEU A 269 -11.17 23.02 30.05
N GLU A 270 -11.45 24.31 30.18
CA GLU A 270 -11.09 25.13 31.33
C GLU A 270 -12.35 25.39 32.16
N VAL A 271 -12.33 24.99 33.43
CA VAL A 271 -13.43 25.21 34.37
C VAL A 271 -13.03 26.27 35.38
N LYS A 272 -13.83 27.34 35.47
CA LYS A 272 -13.67 28.42 36.44
C LYS A 272 -14.80 28.40 37.46
N GLU A 273 -14.45 28.37 38.73
CA GLU A 273 -15.44 28.40 39.81
C GLU A 273 -15.86 29.85 40.12
N SER A 274 -17.17 30.09 40.16
CA SER A 274 -17.80 31.29 40.70
C SER A 274 -18.66 30.95 41.93
N ASN A 275 -19.22 31.95 42.62
CA ASN A 275 -19.94 31.75 43.89
C ASN A 275 -21.02 30.64 43.82
N ASP A 276 -21.86 30.64 42.79
CA ASP A 276 -23.02 29.73 42.67
C ASP A 276 -22.99 28.82 41.42
N TRP A 277 -22.01 28.98 40.53
CA TRP A 277 -21.90 28.23 39.27
C TRP A 277 -20.44 27.98 38.87
N PHE A 278 -20.24 27.01 37.98
CA PHE A 278 -19.03 26.78 37.23
C PHE A 278 -19.17 27.36 35.82
N ASP A 279 -18.23 28.22 35.43
CA ASP A 279 -18.09 28.73 34.06
C ASP A 279 -17.15 27.80 33.30
N ILE A 280 -17.65 27.18 32.23
CA ILE A 280 -16.89 26.24 31.40
C ILE A 280 -16.52 26.92 30.09
N ASN A 281 -15.22 27.11 29.88
CA ASN A 281 -14.66 27.53 28.61
C ASN A 281 -14.06 26.31 27.95
N ALA A 282 -14.65 25.89 26.84
CA ALA A 282 -14.16 24.74 26.10
C ALA A 282 -13.87 25.13 24.65
N VAL A 283 -12.74 24.64 24.17
CA VAL A 283 -12.26 24.83 22.81
C VAL A 283 -12.05 23.44 22.20
N VAL A 284 -12.40 23.33 20.93
CA VAL A 284 -12.22 22.11 20.15
C VAL A 284 -11.26 22.36 19.00
N TRP A 285 -10.40 21.39 18.75
CA TRP A 285 -9.56 21.33 17.57
C TRP A 285 -10.02 20.22 16.65
N PHE A 286 -10.17 20.57 15.37
CA PHE A 286 -10.25 19.63 14.26
C PHE A 286 -9.01 19.83 13.40
N GLY A 287 -7.94 19.07 13.68
CA GLY A 287 -6.63 19.35 13.12
C GLY A 287 -6.16 20.77 13.48
N LYS A 288 -5.98 21.62 12.47
CA LYS A 288 -5.55 23.02 12.65
C LYS A 288 -6.67 23.99 13.05
N TYR A 289 -7.94 23.59 12.94
CA TYR A 289 -9.07 24.50 13.17
C TYR A 289 -9.45 24.53 14.64
N GLN A 290 -9.45 25.73 15.22
CA GLN A 290 -9.87 25.97 16.60
C GLN A 290 -11.29 26.54 16.62
N ILE A 291 -12.23 25.81 17.22
CA ILE A 291 -13.67 26.15 17.25
C ILE A 291 -14.15 26.24 18.71
N PRO A 292 -14.97 27.25 19.07
CA PRO A 292 -15.62 27.28 20.38
C PRO A 292 -16.51 26.04 20.55
N PHE A 293 -16.38 25.32 21.67
CA PHE A 293 -17.13 24.09 21.89
C PHE A 293 -18.64 24.29 21.86
N LEU A 294 -19.11 25.45 22.30
CA LEU A 294 -20.53 25.82 22.27
C LEU A 294 -21.12 25.79 20.85
N SER A 295 -20.31 26.00 19.80
CA SER A 295 -20.76 25.90 18.41
C SER A 295 -21.20 24.46 18.05
N LEU A 296 -20.71 23.45 18.76
CA LEU A 296 -21.12 22.06 18.57
C LEU A 296 -22.43 21.70 19.30
N LYS A 297 -22.98 22.58 20.15
CA LYS A 297 -24.18 22.29 20.98
C LYS A 297 -25.34 21.75 20.14
N GLN A 298 -25.69 22.43 19.07
CA GLN A 298 -26.81 22.04 18.21
C GLN A 298 -26.53 20.72 17.48
N HIS A 299 -25.27 20.48 17.11
CA HIS A 299 -24.85 19.27 16.43
C HIS A 299 -24.94 18.07 17.37
N ILE A 300 -24.42 18.20 18.59
CA ILE A 300 -24.44 17.16 19.62
C ILE A 300 -25.87 16.82 20.06
N LEU A 301 -26.69 17.83 20.37
CA LEU A 301 -28.08 17.60 20.80
C LEU A 301 -28.96 16.95 19.72
N HIS A 302 -28.71 17.26 18.44
CA HIS A 302 -29.47 16.69 17.32
C HIS A 302 -28.78 15.48 16.66
N LYS A 303 -27.73 14.94 17.29
CA LYS A 303 -26.93 13.83 16.74
C LYS A 303 -26.43 14.05 15.30
N ARG A 304 -26.13 15.31 14.93
CA ARG A 304 -25.54 15.66 13.62
C ARG A 304 -24.02 15.61 13.73
N ARG A 305 -23.40 14.67 13.02
CA ARG A 305 -21.95 14.42 13.10
C ARG A 305 -21.08 15.35 12.27
N GLU A 306 -21.64 15.95 11.23
CA GLU A 306 -20.91 16.86 10.35
C GLU A 306 -20.94 18.28 10.90
N PHE A 307 -19.78 18.95 10.91
CA PHE A 307 -19.63 20.35 11.25
C PHE A 307 -18.88 21.07 10.13
N THR A 308 -19.50 22.08 9.53
CA THR A 308 -18.87 22.88 8.46
C THR A 308 -17.93 23.91 9.06
N LEU A 309 -16.68 23.88 8.60
CA LEU A 309 -15.61 24.78 9.02
C LEU A 309 -15.64 26.09 8.22
N PRO A 310 -14.93 27.14 8.70
CA PRO A 310 -14.95 28.46 8.04
C PRO A 310 -14.48 28.47 6.58
N ASP A 311 -13.66 27.51 6.18
CA ASP A 311 -13.15 27.34 4.81
C ASP A 311 -14.04 26.46 3.92
N GLY A 312 -15.13 25.92 4.47
CA GLY A 312 -16.05 25.02 3.79
C GLY A 312 -15.69 23.53 3.90
N GLU A 313 -14.57 23.17 4.55
CA GLU A 313 -14.27 21.77 4.87
C GLU A 313 -15.24 21.23 5.94
N VAL A 314 -15.41 19.92 5.99
CA VAL A 314 -16.33 19.22 6.89
C VAL A 314 -15.53 18.48 7.95
N ALA A 315 -15.67 18.88 9.20
CA ALA A 315 -15.18 18.12 10.34
C ALA A 315 -16.21 17.05 10.74
N ILE A 316 -15.73 15.87 11.09
CA ILE A 316 -16.56 14.82 11.70
C ILE A 316 -16.36 14.86 13.21
N ILE A 317 -17.46 15.09 13.93
CA ILE A 317 -17.50 15.06 15.38
C ILE A 317 -17.38 13.58 15.83
N PRO A 318 -16.39 13.24 16.68
CA PRO A 318 -16.24 11.89 17.24
C PRO A 318 -17.50 11.44 17.96
N GLU A 319 -17.90 10.18 17.76
CA GLU A 319 -19.12 9.62 18.37
C GLU A 319 -19.09 9.68 19.90
N LYS A 320 -17.91 9.42 20.48
CA LYS A 320 -17.66 9.50 21.94
C LYS A 320 -18.05 10.85 22.53
N TRP A 321 -17.99 11.94 21.76
CA TRP A 321 -18.35 13.27 22.28
C TRP A 321 -19.86 13.44 22.45
N PHE A 322 -20.68 12.70 21.70
CA PHE A 322 -22.13 12.76 21.85
C PHE A 322 -22.57 12.14 23.18
N SER A 323 -21.93 11.03 23.58
CA SER A 323 -22.19 10.40 24.87
C SER A 323 -21.54 11.18 26.02
N GLN A 324 -20.28 11.59 25.89
CA GLN A 324 -19.53 12.26 26.96
C GLN A 324 -20.09 13.66 27.28
N TYR A 325 -20.42 14.47 26.27
CA TYR A 325 -20.80 15.87 26.48
C TYR A 325 -22.28 16.16 26.26
N GLY A 326 -23.08 15.17 25.84
CA GLY A 326 -24.53 15.33 25.66
C GLY A 326 -25.22 15.79 26.95
N SER A 327 -24.85 15.19 28.08
CA SER A 327 -25.34 15.55 29.42
C SER A 327 -24.94 16.97 29.83
N LEU A 328 -23.72 17.39 29.49
CA LEU A 328 -23.24 18.75 29.75
C LEU A 328 -24.05 19.79 28.96
N PHE A 329 -24.39 19.53 27.70
CA PHE A 329 -25.18 20.46 26.89
C PHE A 329 -26.67 20.53 27.25
N SER A 330 -27.25 19.45 27.81
CA SER A 330 -28.65 19.43 28.23
C SER A 330 -28.88 20.22 29.53
N LEU A 331 -27.86 20.28 30.39
CA LEU A 331 -27.91 20.97 31.69
C LEU A 331 -27.39 22.42 31.62
N ALA A 332 -26.66 22.76 30.56
CA ALA A 332 -26.16 24.12 30.33
C ALA A 332 -27.31 25.12 30.14
N GLU A 333 -27.36 26.16 30.98
CA GLU A 333 -28.34 27.25 30.86
C GLU A 333 -28.26 27.95 29.50
N ALA A 334 -29.39 28.50 29.04
CA ALA A 334 -29.49 29.18 27.76
C ALA A 334 -28.70 30.51 27.79
N GLY A 335 -27.48 30.51 27.29
CA GLY A 335 -26.62 31.69 27.23
C GLY A 335 -25.41 31.52 26.31
N LYS A 336 -24.64 32.62 26.14
CA LYS A 336 -23.36 32.61 25.40
C LYS A 336 -22.24 31.86 26.12
N ASN A 337 -22.39 31.62 27.42
CA ASN A 337 -21.42 30.94 28.26
C ASN A 337 -22.04 29.66 28.80
N LEU A 338 -21.25 28.59 28.84
CA LEU A 338 -21.71 27.32 29.38
C LEU A 338 -21.57 27.37 30.91
N LYS A 339 -22.72 27.47 31.60
CA LYS A 339 -22.79 27.53 33.06
C LYS A 339 -23.41 26.26 33.62
N LEU A 340 -22.74 25.64 34.58
CA LEU A 340 -23.27 24.53 35.36
C LEU A 340 -23.42 24.93 36.82
N LYS A 341 -24.51 24.50 37.47
CA LYS A 341 -24.72 24.71 38.90
C LYS A 341 -23.82 23.79 39.73
N LYS A 342 -23.46 24.23 40.94
CA LYS A 342 -22.49 23.49 41.79
C LYS A 342 -22.86 22.04 42.12
N HIS A 343 -24.14 21.70 42.17
CA HIS A 343 -24.60 20.32 42.41
C HIS A 343 -24.38 19.38 41.23
N HIS A 344 -23.87 19.87 40.09
CA HIS A 344 -23.45 19.06 38.95
C HIS A 344 -21.95 18.75 38.95
N ILE A 345 -21.27 18.86 40.11
CA ILE A 345 -19.82 18.63 40.23
C ILE A 345 -19.40 17.23 39.77
N GLY A 346 -20.22 16.20 40.00
CA GLY A 346 -19.95 14.84 39.52
C GLY A 346 -19.77 14.75 38.00
N LEU A 347 -20.47 15.56 37.21
CA LEU A 347 -20.29 15.61 35.75
C LEU A 347 -18.95 16.23 35.35
N ILE A 348 -18.40 17.13 36.17
CA ILE A 348 -17.07 17.72 35.92
C ILE A 348 -15.97 16.69 36.21
N ASN A 349 -16.18 15.85 37.22
CA ASN A 349 -15.26 14.75 37.55
C ASN A 349 -15.27 13.65 36.49
N ASP A 350 -16.44 13.23 36.02
CA ASP A 350 -16.56 12.27 34.90
C ASP A 350 -15.82 12.77 33.64
N LEU A 351 -15.91 14.08 33.37
CA LEU A 351 -15.20 14.71 32.26
C LEU A 351 -13.68 14.74 32.46
N ALA A 352 -13.21 14.84 33.71
CA ALA A 352 -11.79 14.88 34.07
C ALA A 352 -11.11 13.52 34.07
N GLU A 353 -11.82 12.45 34.43
CA GLU A 353 -11.26 11.10 34.46
C GLU A 353 -11.16 10.47 33.07
N ASP A 354 -12.11 10.74 32.18
CA ASP A 354 -12.29 10.00 30.93
C ASP A 354 -11.62 10.66 29.71
N SER A 355 -11.06 11.87 29.89
CA SER A 355 -10.51 12.65 28.79
C SER A 355 -8.99 12.78 28.86
N LEU A 356 -8.36 12.61 27.70
CA LEU A 356 -7.06 13.21 27.35
C LEU A 356 -7.11 14.75 27.37
N ALA A 357 -8.17 15.37 27.92
CA ALA A 357 -8.27 16.81 28.03
C ALA A 357 -7.30 17.28 29.11
N ASN A 358 -6.53 18.31 28.80
CA ASN A 358 -5.78 19.02 29.82
C ASN A 358 -6.77 19.84 30.64
N ILE A 359 -7.50 19.21 31.56
CA ILE A 359 -8.42 19.95 32.42
C ILE A 359 -7.59 20.72 33.45
N THR A 360 -7.38 22.00 33.19
CA THR A 360 -6.90 22.93 34.22
C THR A 360 -8.05 23.28 35.17
N LEU A 361 -8.09 22.59 36.31
CA LEU A 361 -8.95 22.90 37.45
C LEU A 361 -8.21 23.87 38.39
N GLU A 362 -8.85 24.97 38.79
CA GLU A 362 -8.25 25.86 39.81
C GLU A 362 -8.13 25.16 41.17
N ARG A 363 -7.04 25.45 41.91
CA ARG A 363 -6.60 24.79 43.17
C ARG A 363 -7.66 24.64 44.28
N LYS A 364 -8.76 25.40 44.24
CA LYS A 364 -9.87 25.27 45.21
C LYS A 364 -10.79 24.08 44.91
N LEU A 365 -10.96 23.73 43.63
CA LEU A 365 -11.77 22.59 43.17
C LEU A 365 -11.11 21.25 43.49
N GLN A 366 -9.78 21.14 43.33
CA GLN A 366 -9.04 19.92 43.74
C GLN A 366 -9.29 19.55 45.21
N ARG A 367 -9.37 20.55 46.10
CA ARG A 367 -9.64 20.31 47.52
C ARG A 367 -11.06 19.81 47.78
N LEU A 368 -12.03 20.15 46.92
CA LEU A 368 -13.41 19.69 47.03
C LEU A 368 -13.56 18.22 46.60
N ASN A 369 -12.79 17.77 45.60
CA ASN A 369 -12.72 16.35 45.25
C ASN A 369 -12.16 15.50 46.40
N ASP A 370 -11.14 16.00 47.11
CA ASP A 370 -10.57 15.31 48.28
C ASP A 370 -11.57 15.17 49.46
N PHE A 371 -12.66 15.95 49.46
CA PHE A 371 -13.70 15.86 50.49
C PHE A 371 -14.81 14.84 50.18
N GLU A 372 -15.01 14.45 48.91
CA GLU A 372 -15.99 13.40 48.55
C GLU A 372 -15.45 11.98 48.79
N ASP A 373 -14.12 11.79 48.92
CA ASP A 373 -13.50 10.52 49.35
C ASP A 373 -13.64 10.24 50.86
N ILE A 374 -14.31 11.12 51.61
CA ILE A 374 -14.62 10.95 53.03
C ILE A 374 -16.13 11.09 53.25
N ALA A 375 -16.93 10.16 52.70
CA ALA A 375 -18.34 9.99 53.05
C ALA A 375 -18.78 8.53 52.95
#